data_AF-A0ABD5ZJN0-F1
#
_entry.id   AF-A0ABD5ZJN0-F1
#
_cell.length_a   1.000
_cell.length_b   1.000
_cell.length_c   1.000
_cell.angle_alpha   90.00
_cell.angle_beta   90.00
_cell.angle_gamma   90.00
#
_symmetry.space_group_name_H-M   'P 1'
#
loop_
_entity.id
_entity.type
_entity.pdbx_description
1 polymer ?
#
loop_
_entity_poly.entity_id
_entity_poly.type
_entity_poly.pdbx_seq_one_letter_code
_entity_poly.pdbx_strand_id
1 'polypeptide(L)' 'MVFRKLRNHDGTPLVALDRDDLVLDGVIAADENELEEKTMHVQRLGKEVYVVRPVPEDGPITPLVETELSRGWLGKSCSA' A
#
# COMPACT_ATOMS: atom_id res chain seq x y z
N MET A 1 3.17 -14.68 4.37
CA MET A 1 3.33 -13.30 4.87
C MET A 1 4.78 -12.92 4.71
N VAL A 2 5.07 -11.87 3.94
CA VAL A 2 6.45 -11.46 3.61
C VAL A 2 6.76 -10.17 4.36
N PHE A 3 7.87 -10.15 5.10
CA PHE A 3 8.35 -8.97 5.81
C PHE A 3 9.38 -8.26 4.95
N ARG A 4 9.18 -6.96 4.70
CA ARG A 4 10.11 -6.11 3.96
C ARG A 4 10.74 -5.09 4.90
N LYS A 5 12.01 -4.78 4.66
CA LYS A 5 12.79 -3.85 5.50
C LYS A 5 12.55 -2.42 5.06
N LEU A 6 12.34 -1.53 6.03
CA LEU A 6 12.41 -0.08 5.83
C LEU A 6 13.86 0.33 5.62
N ARG A 7 14.16 0.96 4.49
CA ARG A 7 15.49 1.45 4.13
C ARG A 7 15.47 2.97 4.11
N ASN A 8 16.61 3.59 4.41
CA ASN A 8 16.79 5.03 4.21
C ASN A 8 17.47 5.24 2.86
N HIS A 9 16.87 6.06 2.00
CA HIS A 9 17.42 6.46 0.71
C HIS A 9 17.40 7.99 0.64
N ASP A 10 18.57 8.63 0.64
CA ASP A 10 18.71 10.10 0.59
C ASP A 10 17.83 10.86 1.62
N GLY A 11 17.76 10.35 2.85
CA GLY A 11 16.96 10.95 3.93
C GLY A 11 15.47 10.62 3.87
N THR A 12 15.04 9.90 2.84
CA THR A 12 13.65 9.44 2.67
C THR A 12 13.54 7.95 3.02
N PRO A 13 12.70 7.58 3.99
CA PRO A 13 12.47 6.18 4.32
C PRO A 13 11.61 5.51 3.22
N LEU A 14 12.10 4.42 2.64
CA LEU A 14 11.48 3.65 1.56
C LEU A 14 11.33 2.18 1.94
N VAL A 15 10.24 1.56 1.49
CA VAL A 15 10.06 0.10 1.51
C VAL A 15 10.07 -0.38 0.07
N ALA A 16 10.99 -1.27 -0.27
CA ALA A 16 11.03 -1.88 -1.59
C ALA A 16 10.03 -3.04 -1.67
N LEU A 17 9.15 -3.00 -2.67
CA LEU A 17 8.24 -4.09 -3.04
C LEU A 17 8.80 -4.85 -4.24
N ASP A 18 8.45 -6.13 -4.37
CA ASP A 18 8.88 -6.92 -5.53
C ASP A 18 8.08 -6.53 -6.76
N ARG A 19 8.78 -6.37 -7.89
CA ARG A 19 8.15 -5.99 -9.16
C ARG A 19 7.12 -7.01 -9.61
N ASP A 20 7.44 -8.30 -9.52
CA ASP A 20 6.54 -9.37 -9.94
C ASP A 20 5.23 -9.37 -9.15
N ASP A 21 5.29 -9.16 -7.83
CA ASP A 21 4.10 -9.01 -6.99
C ASP A 21 3.25 -7.81 -7.47
N LEU A 22 3.89 -6.67 -7.74
CA LEU A 22 3.19 -5.47 -8.21
C LEU A 22 2.54 -5.65 -9.59
N VAL A 23 3.17 -6.42 -10.49
CA VAL A 23 2.59 -6.79 -11.79
C VAL A 23 1.38 -7.71 -11.59
N LEU A 24 1.51 -8.72 -10.72
CA LEU A 24 0.44 -9.67 -10.41
C LEU A 24 -0.78 -8.97 -9.77
N ASP A 25 -0.53 -7.99 -8.92
CA ASP A 25 -1.57 -7.16 -8.29
C ASP A 25 -2.13 -6.07 -9.24
N GLY A 26 -1.60 -5.95 -10.46
CA GLY A 26 -2.04 -4.98 -11.46
C GLY A 26 -1.73 -3.52 -11.10
N VAL A 27 -0.79 -3.29 -10.16
CA VAL A 27 -0.34 -1.94 -9.77
C VAL A 27 0.51 -1.32 -10.86
N ILE A 28 1.28 -2.15 -11.57
CA ILE A 28 2.12 -1.77 -12.70
C ILE A 28 1.88 -2.72 -13.88
N ALA A 29 2.06 -2.23 -15.11
CA ALA A 29 1.96 -3.09 -16.28
C ALA A 29 3.16 -4.04 -16.38
N ALA A 30 2.94 -5.25 -16.88
CA ALA A 30 4.01 -6.21 -17.11
C ALA A 30 5.07 -5.69 -18.12
N ASP A 31 4.60 -4.94 -19.12
CA ASP A 31 5.40 -4.39 -20.22
C ASP A 31 6.05 -3.02 -19.92
N GLU A 32 5.71 -2.37 -18.79
CA GLU A 32 6.36 -1.11 -18.38
C GLU A 32 7.80 -1.41 -17.90
N ASN A 33 8.79 -1.37 -18.79
CA ASN A 33 10.19 -1.62 -18.44
C ASN A 33 10.75 -0.55 -17.49
N GLU A 34 10.27 0.69 -17.65
CA GLU A 34 10.48 1.82 -16.74
C GLU A 34 9.16 2.10 -16.02
N LEU A 35 9.20 2.14 -14.69
CA LEU A 35 8.10 2.68 -13.88
C LEU A 35 7.95 4.15 -14.29
N GLU A 36 6.93 4.50 -15.07
CA GLU A 36 6.57 5.90 -15.22
C GLU A 36 6.30 6.48 -13.81
N GLU A 37 6.76 7.71 -13.55
CA GLU A 37 6.51 8.37 -12.27
C GLU A 37 5.00 8.50 -12.03
N LYS A 38 4.43 7.54 -11.31
CA LYS A 38 3.00 7.53 -10.96
C LYS A 38 2.80 8.32 -9.68
N THR A 39 1.86 9.27 -9.73
CA THR A 39 1.39 9.94 -8.52
C THR A 39 0.65 8.93 -7.66
N MET A 40 1.10 8.78 -6.42
CA MET A 40 0.49 7.89 -5.43
C MET A 40 -0.14 8.72 -4.32
N HIS A 41 -1.38 8.40 -3.95
CA HIS A 41 -2.03 8.99 -2.79
C HIS A 41 -1.76 8.16 -1.54
N VAL A 42 -1.17 8.83 -0.54
CA VAL A 42 -0.84 8.23 0.75
C VAL A 42 -1.85 8.69 1.79
N GLN A 43 -2.64 7.76 2.33
CA GLN A 43 -3.58 8.00 3.42
C GLN A 43 -3.09 7.31 4.69
N ARG A 44 -3.01 8.04 5.80
CA ARG A 44 -2.72 7.48 7.12
C ARG A 44 -4.03 7.01 7.76
N LEU A 45 -4.11 5.74 8.16
CA LEU A 45 -5.28 5.16 8.83
C LEU A 45 -5.08 4.97 10.34
N GLY A 46 -3.84 5.04 10.84
CA GLY A 46 -3.54 4.84 12.25
C GLY A 46 -2.08 5.08 12.59
N LYS A 47 -1.67 4.66 13.80
CA LYS A 47 -0.25 4.62 14.16
C LYS A 47 0.42 3.50 13.34
N GLU A 48 1.46 3.86 12.59
CA GLU A 48 2.26 2.93 11.76
C GLU A 48 1.49 2.23 10.62
N VAL A 49 0.26 2.67 10.32
CA VAL A 49 -0.58 2.12 9.24
C VAL A 49 -0.85 3.17 8.18
N TYR A 50 -0.39 2.88 6.97
CA TYR A 50 -0.55 3.72 5.79
C TYR A 50 -1.12 2.90 4.64
N VAL A 51 -1.99 3.52 3.85
CA VAL A 51 -2.52 2.98 2.61
C VAL A 51 -2.00 3.85 1.47
N VAL A 52 -1.34 3.22 0.51
CA VAL A 52 -0.81 3.86 -0.69
C VAL A 52 -1.61 3.34 -1.88
N ARG A 53 -2.15 4.25 -2.70
CA ARG A 53 -2.98 3.91 -3.86
C ARG A 53 -2.59 4.74 -5.08
N PRO A 54 -2.62 4.19 -6.30
CA PRO A 54 -2.45 4.99 -7.51
C PRO A 54 -3.57 6.01 -7.64
N VAL A 55 -3.23 7.22 -8.08
CA VAL A 55 -4.23 8.25 -8.41
C VAL A 55 -4.73 7.98 -9.83
N PRO A 56 -6.03 7.69 -10.03
CA PRO A 56 -6.58 7.59 -11.38
C PRO A 56 -6.59 8.98 -12.04
N GLU A 57 -6.30 9.04 -13.34
CA GLU A 57 -6.34 10.29 -14.11
C GLU A 57 -7.75 10.92 -14.15
N ASP A 58 -8.80 10.10 -13.96
CA ASP A 58 -10.20 10.47 -14.23
C ASP A 58 -11.10 10.43 -12.97
N GLY A 59 -10.64 10.95 -11.82
CA GLY A 59 -11.58 11.26 -10.75
C GLY A 59 -11.06 11.30 -9.31
N PRO A 60 -11.92 11.71 -8.37
CA PRO A 60 -11.55 11.86 -6.97
C PRO A 60 -11.25 10.50 -6.34
N ILE A 61 -10.15 10.42 -5.61
CA ILE A 61 -9.79 9.25 -4.82
C ILE A 61 -10.82 9.12 -3.70
N THR A 62 -11.59 8.03 -3.72
CA THR A 62 -12.56 7.80 -2.65
C THR A 62 -11.81 7.67 -1.33
N PRO A 63 -12.07 8.56 -0.35
CA PRO A 63 -11.47 8.42 0.96
C PRO A 63 -11.93 7.09 1.54
N LEU A 64 -10.98 6.26 1.99
CA LEU A 64 -11.36 5.13 2.82
C LEU A 64 -11.91 5.73 4.10
N VAL A 65 -13.18 5.45 4.39
CA VAL A 65 -13.80 5.81 5.67
C VAL A 65 -12.89 5.21 6.75
N GLU A 66 -12.56 5.99 7.80
CA GLU A 66 -11.67 5.59 8.92
C GLU A 66 -12.20 4.39 9.75
N THR A 67 -13.13 3.61 9.21
CA THR A 67 -13.96 2.68 9.93
C THR A 67 -13.55 1.25 9.56
N GLU A 68 -13.12 0.51 10.59
CA GLU A 68 -13.16 -0.96 10.75
C GLU A 68 -11.95 -1.83 10.36
N LEU A 69 -10.85 -1.31 9.78
CA LEU A 69 -9.64 -2.13 9.60
C LEU A 69 -8.98 -2.54 10.93
N SER A 70 -9.23 -1.80 12.02
CA SER A 70 -8.81 -2.15 13.38
C SER A 70 -9.74 -3.16 14.09
N ARG A 71 -10.94 -3.43 13.56
CA ARG A 71 -11.91 -4.36 14.18
C ARG A 71 -11.93 -5.75 13.56
N GLY A 72 -11.27 -5.94 12.42
CA GLY A 72 -11.17 -7.24 11.73
C GLY A 72 -10.05 -8.16 12.23
N TRP A 73 -9.03 -7.64 12.93
CA TRP A 73 -7.89 -8.46 13.40
C TRP A 73 -8.00 -8.92 14.86
N LEU A 74 -8.82 -8.27 15.70
CA LEU A 74 -9.16 -8.77 17.03
C LEU A 74 -10.54 -9.44 16.99
N GLY A 75 -10.61 -10.70 16.56
CA GLY A 75 -11.91 -11.35 16.48
C GLY A 75 -11.97 -12.83 16.17
N LYS A 76 -10.94 -13.64 16.48
CA LYS A 76 -11.08 -15.11 16.60
C LYS A 76 -10.07 -15.69 17.59
N SER A 77 -10.11 -15.24 18.84
CA SER A 77 -9.75 -16.12 19.97
C SER A 77 -11.04 -16.35 20.78
N CYS A 78 -11.89 -17.25 20.30
CA CYS A 78 -12.80 -17.96 21.21
C CYS A 78 -12.07 -19.24 21.61
N SER A 79 -11.66 -19.24 22.87
CA SER A 79 -11.13 -20.38 23.61
C SER A 79 -12.30 -21.17 24.22
N ALA A 80 -12.05 -22.45 24.45
CA ALA A 80 -12.84 -23.48 25.14
C ALA A 80 -13.93 -24.20 24.32
#